data_AF-A0A9E4ICA4-F1
#
_entry.id   AF-A0A9E4ICA4-F1
#
_cell.length_a   1.000
_cell.length_b   1.000
_cell.length_c   1.000
_cell.angle_alpha   90.00
_cell.angle_beta   90.00
_cell.angle_gamma   90.00
#
_symmetry.space_group_name_H-M   'P 1'
#
loop_
_entity.id
_entity.type
_entity.pdbx_description
1 polymer ?
#
loop_
_entity_poly.entity_id
_entity_poly.type
_entity_poly.pdbx_seq_one_letter_code
_entity_poly.pdbx_strand_id
1 'polypeptide(L)' 'GARGLVQDVIAGFFILAEDQYRIGDKIKSGAATGQVVDIRPRVTILRDEEGNTYYVPNGSLGGSVSIVFPSESSEDGEGS' A
#
# COMPACT_ATOMS: atom_id res chain seq x y z
N GLY A 1 8.19 10.93 -22.00
CA GLY A 1 7.04 10.02 -22.24
C GLY A 1 7.25 8.65 -21.61
N ALA A 2 8.17 7.85 -22.13
CA ALA A 2 8.32 6.43 -21.76
C ALA A 2 8.96 6.16 -20.38
N ARG A 3 9.71 7.11 -19.80
CA ARG A 3 10.43 6.89 -18.52
C ARG A 3 9.51 6.53 -17.34
N GLY A 4 8.36 7.19 -17.22
CA GLY A 4 7.39 6.88 -16.16
C GLY A 4 6.75 5.50 -16.31
N LEU A 5 6.40 5.13 -17.54
CA LEU A 5 5.85 3.80 -17.86
C LEU A 5 6.80 2.67 -17.45
N VAL A 6 8.08 2.77 -17.80
CA VAL A 6 9.09 1.75 -17.47
C VAL A 6 9.28 1.65 -15.96
N GLN A 7 9.32 2.80 -15.26
CA GLN A 7 9.45 2.83 -13.80
C GLN A 7 8.28 2.12 -13.10
N ASP A 8 7.04 2.37 -13.54
CA ASP A 8 5.86 1.72 -12.97
C ASP A 8 5.89 0.20 -13.13
N VAL A 9 6.32 -0.28 -14.31
CA VAL A 9 6.36 -1.71 -14.60
C VAL A 9 7.44 -2.42 -13.77
N ILE A 10 8.63 -1.84 -13.67
CA ILE A 10 9.72 -2.40 -12.87
C ILE A 10 9.34 -2.41 -11.39
N ALA A 11 8.79 -1.30 -10.88
CA ALA A 11 8.34 -1.23 -9.49
C ALA A 11 7.24 -2.26 -9.20
N GLY A 12 6.24 -2.39 -10.10
CA GLY A 12 5.18 -3.38 -9.98
C GLY A 12 5.70 -4.81 -9.97
N PHE A 13 6.71 -5.11 -10.80
CA PHE A 13 7.37 -6.41 -10.77
C PHE A 13 7.98 -6.72 -9.41
N PHE A 14 8.74 -5.79 -8.82
CA PHE A 14 9.35 -6.01 -7.50
C PHE A 14 8.33 -6.09 -6.36
N ILE A 15 7.27 -5.27 -6.39
CA ILE A 15 6.16 -5.37 -5.43
C ILE A 15 5.60 -6.79 -5.40
N LEU A 16 5.36 -7.38 -6.57
CA LEU A 16 4.81 -8.73 -6.70
C LEU A 16 5.83 -9.84 -6.44
N ALA A 17 7.06 -9.67 -6.92
CA ALA A 17 8.11 -10.69 -6.83
C ALA A 17 8.71 -10.82 -5.42
N GLU A 18 8.78 -9.72 -4.68
CA GLU A 18 9.28 -9.67 -3.30
C GLU A 18 8.17 -9.65 -2.26
N ASP A 19 6.90 -9.61 -2.71
CA ASP A 19 5.73 -9.61 -1.82
C ASP A 19 5.80 -8.49 -0.77
N GLN A 20 6.16 -7.28 -1.21
CA GLN A 20 6.40 -6.14 -0.31
C GLN A 20 5.16 -5.74 0.50
N TYR A 21 3.98 -6.01 -0.04
CA TYR A 21 2.67 -5.91 0.60
C TYR A 21 1.65 -6.66 -0.25
N ARG A 22 0.51 -7.00 0.35
CA ARG A 22 -0.55 -7.81 -0.24
C ARG A 22 -1.89 -7.09 -0.24
N ILE A 23 -2.83 -7.62 -1.01
CA ILE A 23 -4.25 -7.24 -0.90
C ILE A 23 -4.72 -7.52 0.53
N GLY A 24 -5.37 -6.52 1.14
CA GLY A 24 -5.79 -6.55 2.53
C GLY A 24 -4.89 -5.77 3.48
N ASP A 25 -3.62 -5.55 3.12
CA ASP A 25 -2.70 -4.78 3.95
C ASP A 25 -3.10 -3.31 3.98
N LYS A 26 -3.00 -2.68 5.15
CA LYS A 26 -3.13 -1.24 5.28
C LYS A 26 -1.75 -0.63 5.10
N ILE A 27 -1.56 0.16 4.05
CA ILE A 27 -0.28 0.77 3.73
C ILE A 27 -0.36 2.28 3.74
N LYS A 28 0.77 2.91 4.07
CA LYS A 28 0.99 4.33 3.86
C LYS A 28 2.08 4.51 2.81
N SER A 29 1.78 5.32 1.79
CA SER A 29 2.75 5.71 0.78
C SER A 29 2.58 7.18 0.42
N GLY A 30 3.56 8.00 0.81
CA GLY A 30 3.52 9.44 0.60
C GLY A 30 2.28 10.08 1.23
N ALA A 31 1.40 10.63 0.39
CA ALA A 31 0.15 11.27 0.79
C ALA A 31 -1.07 10.33 0.82
N ALA A 32 -0.96 9.10 0.31
CA ALA A 32 -2.06 8.15 0.30
C ALA A 32 -1.90 7.13 1.44
N THR A 33 -2.95 6.93 2.22
CA THR A 33 -3.04 5.90 3.27
C THR A 33 -4.34 5.14 3.07
N GLY A 34 -4.28 3.81 3.06
CA GLY A 34 -5.46 3.00 2.87
C GLY A 34 -5.16 1.51 2.79
N GLN A 35 -6.22 0.70 2.74
CA GLN A 35 -6.14 -0.72 2.50
C GLN A 35 -5.88 -1.00 1.03
N VAL A 36 -4.96 -1.89 0.73
CA VAL A 36 -4.71 -2.40 -0.62
C VAL A 36 -5.89 -3.27 -1.04
N VAL A 37 -6.59 -2.86 -2.10
CA VAL A 37 -7.75 -3.61 -2.64
C VAL A 37 -7.44 -4.33 -3.95
N ASP A 38 -6.42 -3.90 -4.69
CA ASP A 38 -5.98 -4.52 -5.94
C ASP A 38 -4.52 -4.13 -6.24
N ILE A 39 -3.77 -5.04 -6.86
CA ILE A 39 -2.38 -4.82 -7.30
C ILE A 39 -2.29 -5.20 -8.77
N ARG A 40 -1.97 -4.22 -9.62
CA ARG A 40 -1.80 -4.40 -11.07
C ARG A 40 -0.34 -4.18 -11.45
N PRO A 41 0.09 -4.57 -12.66
CA PRO A 41 1.48 -4.42 -13.10
C PRO A 41 2.04 -3.00 -13.01
N ARG A 42 1.19 -1.97 -13.04
CA ARG A 42 1.60 -0.56 -13.01
C ARG A 42 0.95 0.30 -11.93
N VAL A 43 -0.09 -0.21 -11.28
CA VAL A 43 -0.90 0.58 -10.35
C VAL A 43 -1.30 -0.28 -9.17
N THR A 44 -1.17 0.26 -7.97
CA THR A 44 -1.77 -0.28 -6.75
C THR A 44 -3.01 0.55 -6.42
N ILE A 45 -4.10 -0.13 -6.08
CA ILE A 45 -5.36 0.52 -5.72
C ILE A 45 -5.51 0.48 -4.21
N LEU A 46 -5.72 1.65 -3.61
CA LEU A 46 -5.95 1.81 -2.18
C LEU A 46 -7.37 2.29 -1.92
N ARG A 47 -7.95 1.85 -0.80
CA ARG A 47 -9.20 2.39 -0.26
C ARG A 47 -9.00 2.90 1.16
N ASP A 48 -9.39 4.14 1.42
CA ASP A 48 -9.34 4.70 2.78
C ASP A 48 -10.56 4.30 3.61
N GLU A 49 -10.61 4.75 4.87
CA GLU A 49 -11.71 4.46 5.80
C GLU A 49 -13.01 5.21 5.44
N GLU A 50 -12.89 6.31 4.69
CA GLU A 50 -14.03 7.11 4.20
C GLU A 50 -14.64 6.49 2.93
N GLY A 51 -14.02 5.44 2.37
CA GLY A 51 -14.46 4.73 1.18
C GLY A 51 -13.91 5.27 -0.14
N ASN A 52 -13.05 6.30 -0.12
CA ASN A 52 -12.42 6.85 -1.32
C ASN A 52 -11.43 5.83 -1.90
N THR A 53 -11.39 5.74 -3.23
CA THR A 53 -10.51 4.82 -3.95
C THR A 53 -9.42 5.58 -4.69
N TYR A 54 -8.16 5.25 -4.41
CA TYR A 54 -6.97 5.88 -4.97
C TYR A 54 -6.25 4.93 -5.92
N TYR A 55 -5.89 5.43 -7.11
CA TYR A 55 -5.08 4.72 -8.09
C TYR A 55 -3.66 5.25 -8.04
N VAL A 56 -2.74 4.49 -7.45
CA VAL A 56 -1.37 4.93 -7.21
C VAL A 56 -0.42 4.24 -8.19
N PRO A 57 0.29 4.97 -9.06
CA PRO A 57 1.31 4.39 -9.93
C PRO A 57 2.40 3.70 -9.11
N ASN A 58 2.77 2.48 -9.48
CA ASN A 58 3.75 1.68 -8.74
C ASN A 58 5.11 2.39 -8.65
N GLY A 59 5.49 3.15 -9.68
CA GLY A 59 6.72 3.92 -9.69
C GLY A 59 6.78 5.01 -8.61
N SER A 60 5.62 5.45 -8.09
CA SER A 60 5.52 6.40 -6.99
C SER A 60 5.59 5.77 -5.60
N LEU A 61 5.45 4.44 -5.49
CA LEU A 61 5.47 3.69 -4.22
C LEU A 61 6.89 3.28 -3.81
N GLY A 62 7.79 3.08 -4.79
CA GLY A 62 9.08 2.38 -4.64
C GLY A 62 10.18 3.04 -3.79
N GLY A 63 9.84 3.96 -2.88
CA GLY A 63 10.80 4.58 -1.97
C GLY A 63 10.57 4.27 -0.49
N SER A 64 9.31 4.20 -0.05
CA SER A 64 8.96 3.94 1.36
C SER A 64 7.49 3.59 1.45
N VAL A 65 7.20 2.29 1.52
CA VAL A 65 5.89 1.76 1.92
C VAL A 65 6.02 1.24 3.34
N SER A 66 5.15 1.68 4.24
CA SER A 66 5.04 1.11 5.58
C SER A 66 3.68 0.46 5.77
N ILE A 67 3.70 -0.76 6.32
CA ILE A 67 2.49 -1.45 6.77
C ILE A 67 2.06 -0.80 8.09
N VAL A 68 0.82 -0.31 8.12
CA VAL A 68 0.21 0.29 9.30
C VAL A 68 -0.45 -0.84 10.07
N PHE A 69 0.26 -1.36 11.08
CA PHE A 69 -0.35 -2.24 12.06
C PHE A 69 -1.34 -1.42 12.90
N PRO A 70 -2.61 -1.82 13.01
CA PRO A 70 -3.45 -1.28 14.06
C PRO A 70 -2.75 -1.60 15.39
N SER A 71 -2.49 -0.59 16.21
CA SER A 71 -2.09 -0.84 17.59
C SER A 71 -3.24 -1.65 18.21
N GLU A 72 -3.06 -2.95 18.41
CA GLU A 72 -3.98 -3.70 19.25
C GLU A 72 -4.10 -2.96 20.57
N SER A 73 -5.35 -2.68 20.93
CA SER A 73 -5.75 -2.14 22.21
C SER A 73 -5.08 -2.94 23.32
N SER A 74 -4.08 -2.36 23.97
CA SER A 74 -3.63 -2.80 25.28
C SER A 74 -4.73 -2.44 26.27
N GLU A 75 -5.78 -3.25 26.29
CA GLU A 75 -6.91 -3.17 27.21
C GLU A 75 -7.11 -4.52 27.92
N ASP A 76 -6.03 -5.20 28.27
CA ASP A 76 -6.03 -6.13 29.39
C ASP A 76 -5.70 -5.33 30.66
N GLY A 77 -6.58 -4.37 30.97
CA GLY A 77 -6.74 -3.86 32.31
C GLY A 77 -7.48 -4.90 33.13
N GLU A 78 -6.80 -5.98 33.51
CA GLU A 78 -7.24 -6.83 34.61
C GLU A 78 -7.20 -6.00 35.89
N GLY A 79 -8.32 -5.35 36.18
CA GLY A 79 -8.63 -4.86 37.52
C GLY A 79 -9.13 -6.02 38.36
N SER A 80 -8.36 -6.41 39.37
CA SER A 80 -8.76 -6.63 40.78
C SER A 80 -7.63 -7.31 41.55
#